data_AF-A0A1C4X0S6-F1
#
_entry.id   AF-A0A1C4X0S6-F1
#
_cell.length_a   1.000
_cell.length_b   1.000
_cell.length_c   1.000
_cell.angle_alpha   90.00
_cell.angle_beta   90.00
_cell.angle_gamma   90.00
#
_symmetry.space_group_name_H-M   'P 1'
#
loop_
_entity.id
_entity.type
_entity.pdbx_description
1 polymer ?
#
loop_
_entity_poly.entity_id
_entity_poly.type
_entity_poly.pdbx_seq_one_letter_code
_entity_poly.pdbx_strand_id
1 'polypeptide(L)'
;MRYLEPPEVDLFLQDLRDGPSRRFRRVVVRYASDGISVDSLAAAQQRLIDDVPELADRVRRDQGGWRYEPCPVAPEVYVETHQIDIEDEAARTRLNLERDRPLDPVMGPLIRISVLRYRSGDAHLLLALHELAARMRSSRAVMRSLLAVATPVSPPAG
;
A
#
# COMPACT_ATOMS: atom_id res chain seq x y z
N MET A 1 6.10 -3.21 21.12
CA MET A 1 4.72 -2.73 20.86
C MET A 1 4.58 -1.36 21.48
N ARG A 2 3.97 -0.40 20.77
CA ARG A 2 3.92 1.02 21.12
C ARG A 2 2.46 1.50 21.19
N TYR A 3 2.13 2.35 22.15
CA TYR A 3 0.83 3.03 22.20
C TYR A 3 0.74 4.13 21.14
N LEU A 4 -0.47 4.38 20.64
CA LEU A 4 -0.72 5.52 19.78
C LEU A 4 -0.56 6.81 20.60
N GLU A 5 0.20 7.76 20.07
CA GLU A 5 0.29 9.11 20.62
C GLU A 5 -1.03 9.86 20.40
N PRO A 6 -1.33 10.92 21.17
CA PRO A 6 -2.62 11.62 21.07
C PRO A 6 -3.04 12.01 19.64
N PRO A 7 -2.15 12.54 18.75
CA PRO A 7 -2.52 12.82 17.36
C PRO A 7 -2.83 11.57 16.53
N GLU A 8 -2.19 10.43 16.84
CA GLU A 8 -2.49 9.15 16.20
C GLU A 8 -3.83 8.59 16.68
N VAL A 9 -4.16 8.76 17.97
CA VAL A 9 -5.48 8.41 18.52
C VAL A 9 -6.58 9.21 17.85
N ASP A 10 -6.42 10.53 17.72
CA ASP A 10 -7.42 11.38 17.06
C ASP A 10 -7.65 10.97 15.61
N LEU A 11 -6.56 10.70 14.88
CA LEU A 11 -6.61 10.23 13.50
C LEU A 11 -7.32 8.88 13.40
N PHE A 12 -6.96 7.92 14.25
CA PHE A 12 -7.58 6.60 14.28
C PHE A 12 -9.06 6.64 14.66
N LEU A 13 -9.44 7.46 15.64
CA LEU A 13 -10.85 7.64 16.01
C LEU A 13 -11.65 8.31 14.89
N GLN A 14 -11.03 9.20 14.14
CA GLN A 14 -11.66 9.79 12.95
C GLN A 14 -11.80 8.76 11.83
N ASP A 15 -10.80 7.89 11.63
CA ASP A 15 -10.86 6.73 10.73
C ASP A 15 -12.08 5.84 11.03
N LEU A 16 -12.25 5.46 12.30
CA LEU A 16 -13.39 4.65 12.73
C LEU A 16 -14.74 5.32 12.47
N ARG A 17 -14.82 6.66 12.58
CA ARG A 17 -16.06 7.42 12.32
C ARG A 17 -16.38 7.50 10.83
N ASP A 18 -15.36 7.65 10.00
CA ASP A 18 -15.52 7.84 8.56
C ASP A 18 -15.73 6.50 7.81
N GLY A 19 -15.60 5.36 8.51
CA GLY A 19 -15.52 4.03 7.90
C GLY A 19 -14.10 3.73 7.38
N PRO A 20 -13.78 2.47 6.98
CA PRO A 20 -12.43 2.04 6.63
C PRO A 20 -11.83 3.03 5.63
N SER A 21 -10.91 3.85 6.12
CA SER A 21 -10.79 5.18 5.53
C SER A 21 -10.00 5.14 4.24
N ARG A 22 -10.27 6.14 3.40
CA ARG A 22 -9.44 6.44 2.24
C ARG A 22 -8.12 7.13 2.64
N ARG A 23 -7.74 7.20 3.93
CA ARG A 23 -6.57 7.94 4.43
C ARG A 23 -5.31 7.10 4.40
N PHE A 24 -4.97 6.71 3.19
CA PHE A 24 -3.70 6.09 2.91
C PHE A 24 -3.04 6.81 1.74
N ARG A 25 -1.73 7.00 1.87
CA ARG A 25 -0.90 7.45 0.77
C ARG A 25 -0.90 6.37 -0.29
N ARG A 26 -1.19 6.78 -1.52
CA ARG A 26 -1.22 5.91 -2.69
C ARG A 26 -0.14 6.34 -3.66
N VAL A 27 0.61 5.37 -4.14
CA VAL A 27 1.51 5.53 -5.27
C VAL A 27 1.10 4.52 -6.32
N VAL A 28 0.82 5.00 -7.53
CA VAL A 28 0.51 4.15 -8.68
C VAL A 28 1.60 4.38 -9.72
N VAL A 29 2.21 3.29 -10.19
CA VAL A 29 3.24 3.31 -11.22
C VAL A 29 2.85 2.31 -12.32
N ARG A 30 2.95 2.72 -13.59
CA ARG A 30 2.86 1.83 -14.75
C ARG A 30 4.26 1.35 -15.14
N TYR A 31 4.38 0.08 -15.49
CA TYR A 31 5.63 -0.52 -15.97
C TYR A 31 5.35 -1.54 -17.09
N ALA A 32 6.37 -1.76 -17.91
CA ALA A 32 6.38 -2.77 -18.97
C ALA A 32 6.63 -4.18 -18.40
N SER A 33 6.24 -5.18 -19.18
CA SER A 33 6.10 -6.62 -18.86
C SER A 33 7.28 -7.30 -18.17
N ASP A 34 8.46 -6.75 -18.35
CA ASP A 34 9.77 -7.34 -18.13
C ASP A 34 10.50 -6.75 -16.90
N GLY A 35 9.89 -5.79 -16.20
CA GLY A 35 10.59 -4.99 -15.17
C GLY A 35 10.40 -5.35 -13.70
N ILE A 36 9.42 -6.20 -13.33
CA ILE A 36 9.05 -6.36 -11.90
C ILE A 36 9.04 -7.83 -11.44
N SER A 37 10.02 -8.14 -10.58
CA SER A 37 10.06 -9.36 -9.78
C SER A 37 9.24 -9.19 -8.49
N VAL A 38 8.38 -10.18 -8.19
CA VAL A 38 7.63 -10.23 -6.94
C VAL A 38 8.56 -10.27 -5.74
N ASP A 39 9.69 -10.97 -5.85
CA ASP A 39 10.69 -11.04 -4.77
C ASP A 39 11.33 -9.69 -4.51
N SER A 40 11.62 -8.90 -5.56
CA SER A 40 12.16 -7.55 -5.42
C SER A 40 11.16 -6.60 -4.75
N LEU A 41 9.86 -6.75 -5.07
CA LEU A 41 8.79 -6.00 -4.41
C LEU A 41 8.62 -6.42 -2.95
N ALA A 42 8.68 -7.71 -2.65
CA ALA A 42 8.62 -8.21 -1.28
C ALA A 42 9.81 -7.69 -0.45
N ALA A 43 11.02 -7.68 -1.02
CA ALA A 43 12.19 -7.09 -0.38
C ALA A 43 12.04 -5.57 -0.15
N ALA A 44 11.40 -4.85 -1.09
CA ALA A 44 11.10 -3.43 -0.90
C ALA A 44 10.03 -3.20 0.18
N GLN A 45 9.00 -4.05 0.24
CA GLN A 45 7.99 -4.04 1.29
C GLN A 45 8.64 -4.27 2.67
N GLN A 46 9.55 -5.26 2.75
CA GLN A 46 10.27 -5.55 3.98
C GLN A 46 11.12 -4.38 4.43
N ARG A 47 11.87 -3.72 3.53
CA ARG A 47 12.63 -2.51 3.89
C ARG A 47 11.74 -1.38 4.44
N LEU A 48 10.55 -1.20 3.88
CA LEU A 48 9.58 -0.22 4.40
C LEU A 48 9.11 -0.60 5.81
N ILE A 49 8.89 -1.88 6.06
CA ILE A 49 8.50 -2.41 7.39
C ILE A 49 9.67 -2.29 8.38
N ASP A 50 10.89 -2.58 7.97
CA ASP A 50 12.08 -2.44 8.83
C ASP A 50 12.27 -0.98 9.27
N ASP A 51 12.01 -0.03 8.36
CA ASP A 51 12.04 1.40 8.65
C ASP A 51 10.86 1.85 9.53
N VAL A 52 9.67 1.31 9.28
CA VAL A 52 8.41 1.68 9.96
C VAL A 52 7.67 0.40 10.34
N PRO A 53 8.00 -0.21 11.48
CA PRO A 53 7.43 -1.50 11.90
C PRO A 53 5.90 -1.49 11.99
N GLU A 54 5.31 -0.34 12.34
CA GLU A 54 3.86 -0.15 12.42
C GLU A 54 3.14 -0.45 11.09
N LEU A 55 3.84 -0.47 9.95
CA LEU A 55 3.25 -0.86 8.66
C LEU A 55 2.80 -2.34 8.66
N ALA A 56 3.44 -3.21 9.44
CA ALA A 56 3.03 -4.61 9.58
C ALA A 56 2.04 -4.84 10.72
N ASP A 57 1.61 -3.78 11.41
CA ASP A 57 0.76 -3.88 12.59
C ASP A 57 -0.72 -3.66 12.26
N ARG A 58 -1.55 -3.84 13.29
CA ARG A 58 -2.94 -3.41 13.40
C ARG A 58 -3.11 -2.63 14.71
N VAL A 59 -4.18 -1.88 14.83
CA VAL A 59 -4.53 -1.12 16.02
C VAL A 59 -5.50 -1.92 16.88
N ARG A 60 -5.18 -2.03 18.17
CA ARG A 60 -6.01 -2.68 19.18
C ARG A 60 -6.16 -1.79 20.40
N ARG A 61 -7.25 -1.98 21.14
CA ARG A 61 -7.44 -1.33 22.44
C ARG A 61 -7.18 -2.32 23.56
N ASP A 62 -6.50 -1.86 24.60
CA ASP A 62 -6.35 -2.56 25.87
C ASP A 62 -6.65 -1.63 27.05
N GLN A 63 -6.21 -2.00 28.25
CA GLN A 63 -6.39 -1.21 29.48
C GLN A 63 -5.57 0.11 29.48
N GLY A 64 -4.47 0.19 28.74
CA GLY A 64 -3.61 1.36 28.61
C GLY A 64 -3.99 2.31 27.48
N GLY A 65 -4.80 1.86 26.52
CA GLY A 65 -5.32 2.69 25.43
C GLY A 65 -5.26 2.01 24.07
N TRP A 66 -5.15 2.79 23.00
CA TRP A 66 -4.96 2.27 21.66
C TRP A 66 -3.46 2.02 21.43
N ARG A 67 -3.12 0.84 20.90
CA ARG A 67 -1.74 0.43 20.61
C ARG A 67 -1.62 -0.24 19.26
N TYR A 68 -0.41 -0.22 18.72
CA TYR A 68 -0.02 -1.09 17.62
C TYR A 68 0.27 -2.50 18.15
N GLU A 69 -0.22 -3.49 17.41
CA GLU A 69 -0.02 -4.91 17.65
C GLU A 69 0.30 -5.60 16.32
N PRO A 70 1.23 -6.57 16.27
CA PRO A 70 1.50 -7.33 15.06
C PRO A 70 0.23 -7.87 14.40
N CYS A 71 0.07 -7.62 13.10
CA CYS A 71 -0.99 -8.24 12.35
C CYS A 71 -0.71 -9.76 12.26
N PRO A 72 -1.70 -10.64 12.53
CA PRO A 72 -1.49 -12.09 12.42
C PRO A 72 -1.27 -12.54 10.97
N VAL A 73 -1.57 -11.68 10.00
CA VAL A 73 -1.33 -11.90 8.57
C VAL A 73 -0.14 -11.03 8.18
N ALA A 74 0.92 -11.66 7.67
CA ALA A 74 2.07 -10.93 7.16
C ALA A 74 1.66 -10.10 5.94
N PRO A 75 2.22 -8.89 5.76
CA PRO A 75 2.03 -8.14 4.53
C PRO A 75 2.68 -8.88 3.35
N GLU A 76 1.89 -9.12 2.30
CA GLU A 76 2.36 -9.78 1.07
C GLU A 76 2.18 -8.85 -0.15
N VAL A 77 2.84 -9.23 -1.25
CA VAL A 77 2.65 -8.62 -2.57
C VAL A 77 1.52 -9.36 -3.28
N TYR A 78 0.42 -8.65 -3.55
CA TYR A 78 -0.72 -9.21 -4.27
C TYR A 78 -0.49 -9.11 -5.78
N VAL A 79 -0.69 -10.21 -6.50
CA VAL A 79 -0.57 -10.26 -7.96
C VAL A 79 -1.89 -10.71 -8.55
N GLU A 80 -2.45 -9.90 -9.45
CA GLU A 80 -3.64 -10.23 -10.23
C GLU A 80 -3.32 -10.16 -11.72
N THR A 81 -3.71 -11.18 -12.46
CA THR A 81 -3.50 -11.25 -13.91
C THR A 81 -4.84 -11.14 -14.61
N HIS A 82 -4.95 -10.21 -15.56
CA HIS A 82 -6.15 -9.95 -16.31
C HIS A 82 -5.91 -10.17 -17.81
N GLN A 83 -6.87 -10.82 -18.47
CA GLN A 83 -6.86 -11.08 -19.91
C GLN A 83 -7.51 -9.94 -20.70
N ILE A 84 -7.24 -8.71 -20.31
CA ILE A 84 -7.71 -7.45 -20.93
C ILE A 84 -6.50 -6.58 -21.24
N ASP A 85 -6.65 -5.65 -22.19
CA ASP A 85 -5.58 -4.73 -22.52
C ASP A 85 -5.55 -3.58 -21.50
N ILE A 86 -4.35 -3.08 -21.18
CA ILE A 86 -4.17 -2.07 -20.11
C ILE A 86 -4.84 -0.73 -20.48
N GLU A 87 -5.03 -0.47 -21.77
CA GLU A 87 -5.76 0.69 -22.30
C GLU A 87 -7.29 0.58 -22.15
N ASP A 88 -7.83 -0.63 -21.93
CA ASP A 88 -9.28 -0.88 -21.85
C ASP A 88 -9.92 -0.17 -20.66
N GLU A 89 -11.20 0.21 -20.81
CA GLU A 89 -11.99 0.79 -19.71
C GLU A 89 -12.11 -0.18 -18.52
N ALA A 90 -12.13 -1.48 -18.80
CA ALA A 90 -12.11 -2.52 -17.77
C ALA A 90 -10.80 -2.49 -16.95
N ALA A 91 -9.66 -2.20 -17.58
CA ALA A 91 -8.37 -2.08 -16.90
C ALA A 91 -8.33 -0.84 -16.01
N ARG A 92 -8.85 0.29 -16.50
CA ARG A 92 -9.02 1.53 -15.73
C ARG A 92 -9.95 1.33 -14.53
N THR A 93 -11.05 0.62 -14.73
CA THR A 93 -12.00 0.28 -13.66
C THR A 93 -11.34 -0.58 -12.59
N ARG A 94 -10.62 -1.64 -12.98
CA ARG A 94 -9.91 -2.50 -12.02
C ARG A 94 -8.84 -1.73 -11.25
N LEU A 95 -8.08 -0.88 -11.94
CA LEU A 95 -7.08 -0.01 -11.32
C LEU A 95 -7.71 0.89 -10.27
N ASN A 96 -8.83 1.56 -10.60
CA ASN A 96 -9.53 2.44 -9.67
C ASN A 96 -10.06 1.67 -8.46
N LEU A 97 -10.61 0.48 -8.65
CA LEU A 97 -11.05 -0.38 -7.56
C LEU A 97 -9.91 -0.76 -6.62
N GLU A 98 -8.75 -1.17 -7.15
CA GLU A 98 -7.59 -1.51 -6.31
C GLU A 98 -6.98 -0.29 -5.63
N ARG A 99 -6.93 0.85 -6.34
CA ARG A 99 -6.48 2.13 -5.80
C ARG A 99 -7.37 2.58 -4.65
N ASP A 100 -8.69 2.41 -4.76
CA ASP A 100 -9.65 2.90 -3.78
C ASP A 100 -9.95 1.90 -2.66
N ARG A 101 -9.45 0.65 -2.77
CA ARG A 101 -9.57 -0.39 -1.74
C ARG A 101 -8.91 0.07 -0.43
N PRO A 102 -9.63 0.14 0.70
CA PRO A 102 -9.10 0.69 1.94
C PRO A 102 -8.00 -0.17 2.58
N LEU A 103 -7.29 0.45 3.51
CA LEU A 103 -6.49 -0.24 4.53
C LEU A 103 -7.22 -0.01 5.85
N ASP A 104 -7.70 -1.08 6.48
CA ASP A 104 -8.42 -1.00 7.74
C ASP A 104 -7.41 -1.10 8.89
N PRO A 105 -7.22 -0.05 9.72
CA PRO A 105 -6.28 -0.09 10.81
C PRO A 105 -6.66 -1.06 11.92
N VAL A 106 -7.91 -1.48 12.04
CA VAL A 106 -8.33 -2.54 12.95
C VAL A 106 -7.94 -3.92 12.40
N MET A 107 -7.97 -4.14 11.09
CA MET A 107 -7.60 -5.45 10.55
C MET A 107 -6.09 -5.58 10.35
N GLY A 108 -5.46 -4.52 9.85
CA GLY A 108 -4.09 -4.56 9.34
C GLY A 108 -3.92 -5.54 8.17
N PRO A 109 -2.70 -5.67 7.64
CA PRO A 109 -1.57 -4.78 7.86
C PRO A 109 -1.81 -3.37 7.28
N LEU A 110 -1.00 -2.39 7.68
CA LEU A 110 -1.09 -0.97 7.27
C LEU A 110 -0.32 -0.64 5.98
N ILE A 111 0.10 -1.66 5.23
CA ILE A 111 0.75 -1.58 3.92
C ILE A 111 0.14 -2.59 2.96
N ARG A 112 0.01 -2.22 1.69
CA ARG A 112 -0.32 -3.16 0.60
C ARG A 112 0.47 -2.82 -0.66
N ILE A 113 1.05 -3.85 -1.27
CA ILE A 113 1.59 -3.78 -2.63
C ILE A 113 0.71 -4.65 -3.53
N SER A 114 0.18 -4.08 -4.61
CA SER A 114 -0.62 -4.81 -5.60
C SER A 114 -0.04 -4.64 -7.00
N VAL A 115 0.02 -5.73 -7.75
CA VAL A 115 0.51 -5.82 -9.13
C VAL A 115 -0.63 -6.31 -10.00
N LEU A 116 -1.17 -5.43 -10.85
CA LEU A 116 -2.20 -5.77 -11.84
C LEU A 116 -1.52 -5.99 -13.19
N ARG A 117 -1.35 -7.24 -13.60
CA ARG A 117 -0.77 -7.62 -14.89
C ARG A 117 -1.85 -7.75 -15.95
N TYR A 118 -1.60 -7.22 -17.14
CA TYR A 118 -2.53 -7.22 -18.27
C TYR A 118 -2.04 -8.13 -19.39
N ARG A 119 -2.86 -8.28 -20.44
CA ARG A 119 -2.60 -9.23 -21.53
C ARG A 119 -1.25 -9.04 -22.22
N SER A 120 -0.85 -7.78 -22.48
CA SER A 120 0.45 -7.44 -23.10
C SER A 120 1.65 -7.72 -22.19
N GLY A 121 1.39 -8.04 -20.92
CA GLY A 121 2.38 -8.18 -19.86
C GLY A 121 2.63 -6.87 -19.11
N ASP A 122 2.29 -5.71 -19.69
CA ASP A 122 2.25 -4.43 -18.98
C ASP A 122 1.47 -4.53 -17.68
N ALA A 123 1.81 -3.70 -16.72
CA ALA A 123 1.20 -3.78 -15.42
C ALA A 123 1.17 -2.47 -14.65
N HIS A 124 0.26 -2.42 -13.69
CA HIS A 124 0.16 -1.37 -12.68
C HIS A 124 0.67 -1.88 -11.33
N LEU A 125 1.40 -1.03 -10.61
CA LEU A 125 2.00 -1.30 -9.31
C LEU A 125 1.41 -0.26 -8.39
N LEU A 126 0.71 -0.73 -7.38
CA LEU A 126 0.06 0.10 -6.40
C LEU A 126 0.73 -0.14 -5.07
N LEU A 127 1.23 0.92 -4.45
CA LEU A 127 1.66 0.93 -3.06
C LEU A 127 0.65 1.76 -2.27
N ALA A 128 0.02 1.14 -1.28
CA ALA A 128 -0.84 1.79 -0.30
C ALA A 128 -0.16 1.75 1.08
N LEU A 129 -0.09 2.91 1.75
CA LEU A 129 0.45 3.06 3.10
C LEU A 129 -0.52 3.85 3.97
N HIS A 130 -1.00 3.29 5.06
CA HIS A 130 -1.93 3.98 5.96
C HIS A 130 -1.26 5.20 6.60
N GLU A 131 -1.93 6.36 6.61
CA GLU A 131 -1.35 7.63 7.11
C GLU A 131 -0.98 7.58 8.59
N LEU A 132 -1.69 6.75 9.37
CA LEU A 132 -1.42 6.47 10.77
C LEU A 132 0.05 6.03 11.01
N ALA A 133 0.56 5.07 10.22
CA ALA A 133 1.94 4.61 10.29
C ALA A 133 2.89 5.47 9.44
N ALA A 134 2.41 6.02 8.32
CA ALA A 134 3.24 6.72 7.34
C ALA A 134 3.48 8.22 7.63
N ARG A 135 2.97 8.76 8.76
CA ARG A 135 3.00 10.19 9.08
C ARG A 135 4.41 10.78 9.12
N MET A 136 5.44 9.95 9.36
CA MET A 136 6.83 10.37 9.54
C MET A 136 7.77 10.12 8.34
N ARG A 137 7.32 9.49 7.25
CA ARG A 137 8.20 9.22 6.09
C ARG A 137 7.87 10.11 4.90
N SER A 138 8.90 10.72 4.30
CA SER A 138 8.73 11.56 3.10
C SER A 138 8.22 10.73 1.92
N SER A 139 7.37 11.33 1.09
CA SER A 139 6.93 10.74 -0.19
C SER A 139 8.12 10.34 -1.07
N ARG A 140 9.22 11.10 -1.02
CA ARG A 140 10.47 10.80 -1.74
C ARG A 140 11.15 9.51 -1.28
N ALA A 141 11.20 9.23 0.03
CA ALA A 141 11.84 8.00 0.54
C ALA A 141 11.03 6.75 0.16
N VAL A 142 9.70 6.84 0.27
CA VAL A 142 8.78 5.80 -0.18
C VAL A 142 8.94 5.56 -1.68
N MET A 143 8.93 6.64 -2.47
CA MET A 143 9.09 6.57 -3.92
C MET A 143 10.45 5.98 -4.32
N ARG A 144 11.56 6.36 -3.67
CA ARG A 144 12.87 5.77 -3.94
C ARG A 144 12.91 4.27 -3.68
N SER A 145 12.31 3.82 -2.59
CA SER A 145 12.27 2.39 -2.25
C SER A 145 11.50 1.57 -3.30
N LEU A 146 10.43 2.17 -3.85
CA LEU A 146 9.63 1.57 -4.91
C LEU A 146 10.34 1.61 -6.28
N LEU A 147 10.88 2.77 -6.67
CA LEU A 147 11.56 2.97 -7.95
C LEU A 147 12.89 2.21 -8.06
N ALA A 148 13.53 1.88 -6.93
CA ALA A 148 14.73 1.03 -6.93
C ALA A 148 14.45 -0.41 -7.43
N VAL A 149 13.20 -0.85 -7.42
CA VAL A 149 12.79 -2.21 -7.80
C VAL A 149 11.77 -2.22 -8.95
N ALA A 150 11.38 -1.04 -9.46
CA ALA A 150 10.41 -0.87 -10.52
C ALA A 150 10.79 0.35 -11.37
N THR A 151 11.20 0.12 -12.61
CA THR A 151 11.45 1.21 -13.56
C THR A 151 10.12 1.68 -14.16
N PRO A 152 9.68 2.92 -13.89
CA PRO A 152 8.43 3.43 -14.44
C PRO A 152 8.56 3.62 -15.95
N VAL A 153 7.50 3.30 -16.68
CA VAL A 153 7.35 3.78 -18.06
C VAL A 153 6.69 5.14 -18.00
N SER A 154 7.22 6.13 -18.72
CA SER A 154 6.57 7.44 -18.83
C SER A 154 5.11 7.26 -19.25
N PRO A 155 4.16 8.06 -18.73
CA PRO A 155 2.80 8.05 -19.26
C PRO A 155 2.87 8.29 -20.78
N PRO A 156 2.00 7.65 -21.59
CA PRO A 156 1.91 8.00 -23.00
C PRO A 156 1.71 9.51 -23.10
N ALA A 157 2.50 10.18 -23.94
CA ALA A 157 2.31 11.59 -24.24
C ALA A 157 0.90 11.75 -24.82
N GLY A 158 -0.01 12.28 -24.03
CA GLY A 158 -1.40 12.53 -24.38
C GLY A 158 -1.83 13.87 -23.80
#